data_AF-A0A7C8FUP9-F1
#
_entry.id   AF-A0A7C8FUP9-F1
#
_cell.length_a   1.000
_cell.length_b   1.000
_cell.length_c   1.000
_cell.angle_alpha   90.00
_cell.angle_beta   90.00
_cell.angle_gamma   90.00
#
_symmetry.space_group_name_H-M   'P 1'
#
loop_
_entity.id
_entity.type
_entity.pdbx_description
1 polymer ?
#
loop_
_entity_poly.entity_id
_entity_poly.type
_entity_poly.pdbx_seq_one_letter_code
_entity_poly.pdbx_strand_id
1 'polypeptide(L)'
;MRAEEFVTAYQRDCAAPGDVEAVSDAPADRLAAIAGGEALQHGEIWGMLLHDWLSGGRTLPADVFAGVARDFSVWFTGAAARMTALAVELGDEDADPAILAELTGFSFHRLQMRSLPFWRALLVGDMDDRSIREAVDRARVELSCDAVLFAQVREEVLGGVAEDTGEQRTFRAWHTGMLTEIDAMIGLLEATRRDPAVLVLPAPPQFERRAGAANADMIVVHRGLRAAGGVQVKASRSWEQAAHYDPEWITMLDGTIHLQNVRAMRTSTRHADRRPVSWPGLVGANYLRTLPARGVDRRGLPRRQLLQLRFAARHHAAGLADHNDEVMRTCRGLALAALRRGGARTPVQVSDGAA
;
A
#
# COMPACT_ATOMS: atom_id res chain seq x y z
N MET A 1 14.36 15.19 4.88
CA MET A 1 15.44 15.42 3.89
C MET A 1 14.94 16.41 2.86
N ARG A 2 15.77 17.25 2.24
CA ARG A 2 15.29 17.99 1.06
C ARG A 2 14.94 16.97 -0.04
N ALA A 3 13.92 17.24 -0.83
CA ALA A 3 13.46 16.34 -1.89
C ALA A 3 14.58 16.02 -2.89
N GLU A 4 15.38 17.03 -3.25
CA GLU A 4 16.51 16.91 -4.17
C GLU A 4 17.64 16.05 -3.62
N GLU A 5 17.88 16.09 -2.30
CA GLU A 5 18.84 15.20 -1.65
C GLU A 5 18.28 13.77 -1.62
N PHE A 6 17.01 13.62 -1.24
CA PHE A 6 16.34 12.33 -1.16
C PHE A 6 16.27 11.60 -2.51
N VAL A 7 16.17 12.30 -3.62
CA VAL A 7 16.08 11.63 -4.93
C VAL A 7 17.43 11.12 -5.44
N THR A 8 18.56 11.57 -4.87
CA THR A 8 19.90 11.15 -5.33
C THR A 8 20.21 9.67 -5.10
N ALA A 9 19.51 9.01 -4.18
CA ALA A 9 19.61 7.57 -3.97
C ALA A 9 18.90 6.73 -5.05
N TYR A 10 18.13 7.37 -5.94
CA TYR A 10 17.24 6.69 -6.87
C TYR A 10 17.59 7.04 -8.32
N GLN A 11 17.57 6.03 -9.18
CA GLN A 11 17.67 6.21 -10.62
C GLN A 11 16.34 6.71 -11.16
N ARG A 12 16.39 7.66 -12.10
CA ARG A 12 15.20 8.17 -12.79
C ARG A 12 14.57 7.09 -13.67
N ASP A 13 15.41 6.52 -14.52
CA ASP A 13 15.03 5.51 -15.50
C ASP A 13 15.39 4.13 -14.95
N CYS A 14 14.46 3.20 -15.13
CA CYS A 14 14.74 1.80 -14.93
C CYS A 14 15.52 1.25 -16.13
N ALA A 15 16.61 0.52 -15.91
CA ALA A 15 17.17 -0.34 -16.96
C ALA A 15 16.04 -1.17 -17.58
N ALA A 16 15.97 -1.15 -18.91
CA ALA A 16 14.95 -1.88 -19.66
C ALA A 16 14.94 -3.34 -19.18
N PRO A 17 13.75 -3.93 -18.94
CA PRO A 17 13.68 -5.38 -18.75
C PRO A 17 14.38 -6.03 -19.96
N GLY A 18 15.30 -6.97 -19.71
CA GLY A 18 15.90 -7.76 -20.79
C GLY A 18 14.78 -8.38 -21.64
N ASP A 19 15.04 -8.57 -22.95
CA ASP A 19 14.05 -9.06 -23.91
C ASP A 19 13.24 -10.22 -23.30
N VAL A 20 11.95 -9.99 -23.06
CA VAL A 20 11.03 -11.02 -22.59
C VAL A 20 10.82 -11.96 -23.77
N GLU A 21 11.37 -13.18 -23.68
CA GLU A 21 11.22 -14.22 -24.70
C GLU A 21 9.75 -14.46 -25.05
N ALA A 22 9.51 -14.96 -26.26
CA ALA A 22 8.19 -15.10 -26.87
C ALA A 22 7.15 -15.71 -25.92
N VAL A 23 6.01 -15.02 -25.79
CA VAL A 23 4.85 -15.40 -24.98
C VAL A 23 4.37 -16.79 -25.38
N SER A 24 4.45 -17.77 -24.46
CA SER A 24 3.77 -19.05 -24.61
C SER A 24 2.29 -18.91 -24.20
N ASP A 25 1.43 -19.82 -24.65
CA ASP A 25 0.00 -19.83 -24.29
C ASP A 25 -0.27 -20.32 -22.85
N ALA A 26 0.78 -20.67 -22.10
CA ALA A 26 0.65 -21.11 -20.72
C ALA A 26 -0.03 -20.03 -19.85
N PRO A 27 -0.91 -20.40 -18.89
CA PRO A 27 -1.59 -19.44 -18.03
C PRO A 27 -0.66 -18.48 -17.28
N ALA A 28 0.49 -18.96 -16.82
CA ALA A 28 1.51 -18.15 -16.16
C ALA A 28 2.08 -17.07 -17.09
N ASP A 29 2.31 -17.39 -18.36
CA ASP A 29 2.83 -16.45 -19.37
C ASP A 29 1.77 -15.42 -19.77
N ARG A 30 0.50 -15.84 -19.89
CA ARG A 30 -0.64 -14.92 -20.10
C ARG A 30 -0.77 -13.92 -18.95
N LEU A 31 -0.54 -14.37 -17.71
CA LEU A 31 -0.58 -13.50 -16.55
C LEU A 31 0.65 -12.59 -16.47
N ALA A 32 1.85 -13.11 -16.71
CA ALA A 32 3.08 -12.32 -16.78
C ALA A 32 3.00 -11.26 -17.88
N ALA A 33 2.31 -11.53 -18.99
CA ALA A 33 2.04 -10.53 -20.01
C ALA A 33 1.12 -9.39 -19.51
N ILE A 34 0.13 -9.70 -18.66
CA ILE A 34 -0.80 -8.72 -18.08
C ILE A 34 -0.16 -7.92 -16.93
N ALA A 35 0.55 -8.61 -16.04
CA ALA A 35 1.04 -8.10 -14.77
C ALA A 35 2.55 -7.77 -14.76
N GLY A 36 3.29 -8.18 -15.79
CA GLY A 36 4.71 -7.88 -15.95
C GLY A 36 4.96 -6.65 -16.81
N GLY A 37 4.88 -6.79 -18.14
CA GLY A 37 5.34 -5.76 -19.09
C GLY A 37 4.61 -4.41 -18.98
N GLU A 38 3.28 -4.41 -19.17
CA GLU A 38 2.48 -3.17 -19.10
C GLU A 38 2.49 -2.57 -17.68
N ALA A 39 2.47 -3.42 -16.65
CA ALA A 39 2.51 -3.00 -15.25
C ALA A 39 3.82 -2.30 -14.91
N LEU A 40 4.95 -2.89 -15.28
CA LEU A 40 6.27 -2.31 -15.09
C LEU A 40 6.35 -0.96 -15.80
N GLN A 41 5.92 -0.87 -17.07
CA GLN A 41 5.90 0.38 -17.82
C GLN A 41 5.08 1.46 -17.11
N HIS A 42 3.88 1.13 -16.63
CA HIS A 42 3.07 2.07 -15.86
C HIS A 42 3.74 2.47 -14.54
N GLY A 43 4.37 1.54 -13.82
CA GLY A 43 5.15 1.83 -12.62
C GLY A 43 6.31 2.79 -12.90
N GLU A 44 7.03 2.55 -13.99
CA GLU A 44 8.15 3.38 -14.42
C GLU A 44 7.72 4.81 -14.74
N ILE A 45 6.58 4.99 -15.43
CA ILE A 45 6.00 6.31 -15.70
C ILE A 45 5.78 7.09 -14.40
N TRP A 46 5.16 6.48 -13.40
CA TRP A 46 4.94 7.13 -12.10
C TRP A 46 6.26 7.41 -11.36
N GLY A 47 7.24 6.51 -11.47
CA GLY A 47 8.57 6.71 -10.91
C GLY A 47 9.33 7.87 -11.55
N MET A 48 9.29 8.02 -12.87
CA MET A 48 9.89 9.16 -13.58
C MET A 48 9.23 10.47 -13.17
N LEU A 49 7.89 10.51 -13.11
CA LEU A 49 7.15 11.71 -12.69
C LEU A 49 7.50 12.12 -11.25
N LEU A 50 7.64 11.16 -10.33
CA LEU A 50 8.06 11.44 -8.96
C LEU A 50 9.50 11.92 -8.90
N HIS A 51 10.41 11.24 -9.61
CA HIS A 51 11.82 11.58 -9.66
C HIS A 51 12.04 13.01 -10.20
N ASP A 52 11.37 13.35 -11.30
CA ASP A 52 11.42 14.69 -11.89
C ASP A 52 10.93 15.75 -10.90
N TRP A 53 9.81 15.51 -10.20
CA TRP A 53 9.29 16.44 -9.19
C TRP A 53 10.25 16.62 -8.00
N LEU A 54 10.83 15.52 -7.51
CA LEU A 54 11.76 15.53 -6.38
C LEU A 54 13.08 16.22 -6.73
N SER A 55 13.53 16.11 -7.98
CA SER A 55 14.76 16.74 -8.52
C SER A 55 14.63 18.24 -8.78
N GLY A 56 13.59 18.90 -8.25
CA GLY A 56 13.33 20.32 -8.46
C GLY A 56 12.52 20.62 -9.73
N GLY A 57 11.99 19.59 -10.41
CA GLY A 57 11.14 19.73 -11.57
C GLY A 57 9.87 20.54 -11.32
N ARG A 58 9.30 21.03 -12.43
CA ARG A 58 8.07 21.83 -12.44
C ARG A 58 6.84 20.96 -12.27
N THR A 59 5.75 21.59 -11.84
CA THR A 59 4.43 20.96 -11.84
C THR A 59 4.02 20.57 -13.28
N LEU A 60 3.28 19.47 -13.38
CA LEU A 60 2.74 18.94 -14.63
C LEU A 60 1.46 19.71 -14.99
N PRO A 61 1.24 20.06 -16.27
CA PRO A 61 -0.04 20.59 -16.73
C PRO A 61 -1.21 19.63 -16.40
N ALA A 62 -2.36 20.20 -16.02
CA ALA A 62 -3.50 19.42 -15.54
C ALA A 62 -4.08 18.46 -16.61
N ASP A 63 -4.04 18.86 -17.88
CA ASP A 63 -4.46 18.07 -19.04
C ASP A 63 -3.52 16.89 -19.29
N VAL A 64 -2.20 17.10 -19.17
CA VAL A 64 -1.20 16.04 -19.29
C VAL A 64 -1.38 15.02 -18.16
N PHE A 65 -1.54 15.48 -16.91
CA PHE A 65 -1.84 14.60 -15.79
C PHE A 65 -3.14 13.80 -16.02
N ALA A 66 -4.20 14.46 -16.52
CA ALA A 66 -5.47 13.81 -16.79
C ALA A 66 -5.37 12.76 -17.92
N GLY A 67 -4.47 12.94 -18.89
CA GLY A 67 -4.10 11.90 -19.85
C GLY A 67 -3.49 10.68 -19.17
N VAL A 68 -2.36 10.87 -18.47
CA VAL A 68 -1.62 9.79 -17.78
C VAL A 68 -2.51 9.03 -16.79
N ALA A 69 -3.27 9.74 -15.96
CA ALA A 69 -4.14 9.12 -14.96
C ALA A 69 -5.29 8.32 -15.59
N ARG A 70 -5.84 8.79 -16.72
CA ARG A 70 -6.90 8.08 -17.46
C ARG A 70 -6.36 6.82 -18.11
N ASP A 71 -5.24 6.92 -18.82
CA ASP A 71 -4.62 5.77 -19.49
C ASP A 71 -4.27 4.68 -18.46
N PHE A 72 -3.67 5.08 -17.34
CA PHE A 72 -3.41 4.18 -16.21
C PHE A 72 -4.69 3.55 -15.65
N SER A 73 -5.77 4.32 -15.46
CA SER A 73 -7.02 3.80 -14.90
C SER A 73 -7.72 2.80 -15.83
N VAL A 74 -7.70 3.08 -17.14
CA VAL A 74 -8.24 2.19 -18.18
C VAL A 74 -7.45 0.89 -18.19
N TRP A 75 -6.12 0.97 -18.21
CA TRP A 75 -5.24 -0.20 -18.12
C TRP A 75 -5.50 -1.00 -16.84
N PHE A 76 -5.45 -0.37 -15.66
CA PHE A 76 -5.60 -1.05 -14.38
C PHE A 76 -6.93 -1.83 -14.30
N THR A 77 -8.02 -1.21 -14.76
CA THR A 77 -9.34 -1.84 -14.77
C THR A 77 -9.39 -3.01 -15.75
N GLY A 78 -8.81 -2.85 -16.94
CA GLY A 78 -8.72 -3.91 -17.94
C GLY A 78 -7.84 -5.08 -17.47
N ALA A 79 -6.68 -4.80 -16.89
CA ALA A 79 -5.78 -5.78 -16.30
C ALA A 79 -6.47 -6.56 -15.17
N ALA A 80 -7.10 -5.88 -14.21
CA ALA A 80 -7.83 -6.53 -13.12
C ALA A 80 -8.97 -7.45 -13.63
N ALA A 81 -9.72 -7.01 -14.66
CA ALA A 81 -10.75 -7.83 -15.28
C ALA A 81 -10.18 -9.08 -15.97
N ARG A 82 -9.07 -8.93 -16.72
CA ARG A 82 -8.37 -10.05 -17.36
C ARG A 82 -7.83 -11.04 -16.33
N MET A 83 -7.22 -10.56 -15.25
CA MET A 83 -6.71 -11.42 -14.16
C MET A 83 -7.84 -12.20 -13.48
N THR A 84 -8.99 -11.56 -13.26
CA THR A 84 -10.17 -12.24 -12.68
C THR A 84 -10.73 -13.28 -13.63
N ALA A 85 -10.84 -12.98 -14.92
CA ALA A 85 -11.30 -13.93 -15.92
C ALA A 85 -10.36 -15.15 -16.01
N LEU A 86 -9.05 -14.92 -15.97
CA LEU A 86 -8.06 -15.99 -15.96
C LEU A 86 -8.16 -16.85 -14.70
N ALA A 87 -8.32 -16.24 -13.52
CA ALA A 87 -8.52 -16.99 -12.29
C ALA A 87 -9.78 -17.89 -12.34
N VAL A 88 -10.86 -17.43 -12.98
CA VAL A 88 -12.07 -18.24 -13.18
C VAL A 88 -11.84 -19.36 -14.20
N GLU A 89 -11.10 -19.11 -15.28
CA GLU A 89 -10.74 -20.11 -16.30
C GLU A 89 -9.94 -21.27 -15.71
N LEU A 90 -9.02 -20.98 -14.78
CA LEU A 90 -8.13 -21.97 -14.18
C LEU A 90 -8.77 -22.81 -13.07
N GLY A 91 -9.89 -22.35 -12.50
CA GLY A 91 -10.60 -23.08 -11.44
C GLY A 91 -9.78 -23.24 -10.15
N ASP A 92 -10.18 -24.21 -9.31
CA ASP A 92 -9.54 -24.51 -8.02
C ASP A 92 -8.26 -25.38 -8.15
N GLU A 93 -8.02 -25.99 -9.32
CA GLU A 93 -6.99 -27.03 -9.49
C GLU A 93 -5.57 -26.47 -9.71
N ASP A 94 -5.44 -25.22 -10.17
CA ASP A 94 -4.13 -24.58 -10.43
C ASP A 94 -4.02 -23.19 -9.77
N ALA A 95 -4.02 -23.14 -8.44
CA ALA A 95 -3.51 -21.99 -7.69
C ALA A 95 -1.97 -21.94 -7.79
N ASP A 96 -1.46 -21.77 -9.01
CA ASP A 96 -0.03 -21.74 -9.32
C ASP A 96 0.64 -20.61 -8.51
N PRO A 97 1.71 -20.91 -7.75
CA PRO A 97 2.54 -19.91 -7.08
C PRO A 97 2.97 -18.74 -7.98
N ALA A 98 3.14 -18.97 -9.29
CA ALA A 98 3.42 -17.92 -10.26
C ALA A 98 2.27 -16.90 -10.38
N ILE A 99 1.02 -17.36 -10.30
CA ILE A 99 -0.16 -16.50 -10.37
C ILE A 99 -0.27 -15.59 -9.15
N LEU A 100 0.02 -16.17 -7.99
CA LEU A 100 0.08 -15.44 -6.72
C LEU A 100 1.22 -14.42 -6.71
N ALA A 101 2.38 -14.77 -7.28
CA ALA A 101 3.51 -13.85 -7.43
C ALA A 101 3.16 -12.64 -8.31
N GLU A 102 2.50 -12.84 -9.44
CA GLU A 102 2.06 -11.75 -10.33
C GLU A 102 0.96 -10.88 -9.70
N LEU A 103 0.02 -11.49 -8.96
CA LEU A 103 -0.95 -10.75 -8.14
C LEU A 103 -0.27 -9.90 -7.06
N THR A 104 0.91 -10.32 -6.57
CA THR A 104 1.76 -9.52 -5.68
C THR A 104 2.30 -8.29 -6.38
N GLY A 105 2.84 -8.45 -7.59
CA GLY A 105 3.37 -7.34 -8.39
C GLY A 105 2.31 -6.25 -8.62
N PHE A 106 1.04 -6.64 -8.59
CA PHE A 106 -0.09 -5.73 -8.72
C PHE A 106 -0.45 -4.94 -7.43
N SER A 107 0.20 -5.20 -6.29
CA SER A 107 -0.07 -4.49 -5.01
C SER A 107 0.20 -2.99 -5.15
N PHE A 108 1.35 -2.62 -5.71
CA PHE A 108 1.70 -1.22 -6.01
C PHE A 108 0.59 -0.54 -6.82
N HIS A 109 0.13 -1.18 -7.91
CA HIS A 109 -0.88 -0.60 -8.79
C HIS A 109 -2.24 -0.44 -8.11
N ARG A 110 -2.58 -1.35 -7.20
CA ARG A 110 -3.78 -1.22 -6.37
C ARG A 110 -3.70 -0.01 -5.45
N LEU A 111 -2.58 0.18 -4.76
CA LEU A 111 -2.36 1.38 -3.93
C LEU A 111 -2.33 2.65 -4.78
N GLN A 112 -1.68 2.59 -5.94
CA GLN A 112 -1.50 3.69 -6.89
C GLN A 112 -2.84 4.22 -7.40
N MET A 113 -3.74 3.32 -7.79
CA MET A 113 -5.08 3.69 -8.28
C MET A 113 -5.88 4.48 -7.22
N ARG A 114 -5.71 4.14 -5.94
CA ARG A 114 -6.40 4.80 -4.80
C ARG A 114 -5.71 6.11 -4.42
N SER A 115 -4.47 6.29 -4.89
CA SER A 115 -3.61 7.43 -4.59
C SER A 115 -3.55 8.47 -5.71
N LEU A 116 -4.23 8.27 -6.85
CA LEU A 116 -4.25 9.22 -7.98
C LEU A 116 -4.57 10.67 -7.57
N PRO A 117 -5.51 10.95 -6.64
CA PRO A 117 -5.71 12.32 -6.18
C PRO A 117 -4.49 12.91 -5.46
N PHE A 118 -3.72 12.12 -4.72
CA PHE A 118 -2.50 12.59 -4.06
C PHE A 118 -1.40 12.89 -5.07
N TRP A 119 -1.31 12.09 -6.14
CA TRP A 119 -0.45 12.40 -7.28
C TRP A 119 -0.85 13.69 -7.97
N ARG A 120 -2.15 13.96 -8.14
CA ARG A 120 -2.63 15.25 -8.66
C ARG A 120 -2.24 16.42 -7.75
N ALA A 121 -2.47 16.26 -6.46
CA ALA A 121 -2.10 17.25 -5.45
C ALA A 121 -0.59 17.53 -5.43
N LEU A 122 0.24 16.53 -5.71
CA LEU A 122 1.70 16.67 -5.82
C LEU A 122 2.14 17.31 -7.14
N LEU A 123 1.76 16.70 -8.25
CA LEU A 123 2.29 16.99 -9.57
C LEU A 123 1.63 18.22 -10.19
N VAL A 124 0.32 18.42 -10.00
CA VAL A 124 -0.41 19.57 -10.56
C VAL A 124 -0.51 20.69 -9.54
N GLY A 125 -0.76 20.34 -8.27
CA GLY A 125 -0.86 21.32 -7.17
C GLY A 125 -2.18 22.10 -7.14
N ASP A 126 -3.21 21.63 -7.85
CA ASP A 126 -4.50 22.33 -8.00
C ASP A 126 -5.59 21.88 -7.02
N MET A 127 -5.29 20.91 -6.16
CA MET A 127 -6.23 20.42 -5.16
C MET A 127 -6.16 21.23 -3.88
N ASP A 128 -7.32 21.70 -3.41
CA ASP A 128 -7.46 22.31 -2.09
C ASP A 128 -7.41 21.27 -0.96
N ASP A 129 -7.16 21.77 0.26
CA ASP A 129 -7.04 20.95 1.48
C ASP A 129 -8.28 20.09 1.75
N ARG A 130 -9.47 20.60 1.44
CA ARG A 130 -10.73 19.88 1.66
C ARG A 130 -10.82 18.68 0.73
N SER A 131 -10.53 18.89 -0.56
CA SER A 131 -10.56 17.86 -1.60
C SER A 131 -9.54 16.76 -1.32
N ILE A 132 -8.35 17.12 -0.81
CA ILE A 132 -7.35 16.15 -0.38
C ILE A 132 -7.88 15.30 0.79
N ARG A 133 -8.49 15.92 1.81
CA ARG A 133 -9.07 15.17 2.96
C ARG A 133 -10.21 14.25 2.54
N GLU A 134 -11.08 14.70 1.62
CA GLU A 134 -12.15 13.88 1.04
C GLU A 134 -11.58 12.71 0.22
N ALA A 135 -10.49 12.93 -0.53
CA ALA A 135 -9.79 11.87 -1.24
C ALA A 135 -9.14 10.85 -0.28
N VAL A 136 -8.57 11.29 0.84
CA VAL A 136 -8.05 10.39 1.90
C VAL A 136 -9.17 9.50 2.45
N ASP A 137 -10.33 10.07 2.78
CA ASP A 137 -11.46 9.28 3.29
C ASP A 137 -11.93 8.24 2.28
N ARG A 138 -11.93 8.58 0.99
CA ARG A 138 -12.28 7.63 -0.08
C ARG A 138 -11.24 6.52 -0.21
N ALA A 139 -9.96 6.88 -0.35
CA ALA A 139 -8.86 5.93 -0.46
C ALA A 139 -8.85 4.94 0.72
N ARG A 140 -9.04 5.42 1.95
CA ARG A 140 -9.11 4.55 3.14
C ARG A 140 -10.28 3.57 3.08
N VAL A 141 -11.45 4.00 2.61
CA VAL A 141 -12.58 3.08 2.43
C VAL A 141 -12.27 2.02 1.39
N GLU A 142 -11.80 2.42 0.21
CA GLU A 142 -11.52 1.50 -0.90
C GLU A 142 -10.43 0.50 -0.52
N LEU A 143 -9.33 0.97 0.07
CA LEU A 143 -8.25 0.11 0.59
C LEU A 143 -8.73 -0.82 1.70
N SER A 144 -9.61 -0.35 2.59
CA SER A 144 -10.16 -1.23 3.63
C SER A 144 -11.08 -2.30 3.06
N CYS A 145 -11.80 -1.99 1.98
CA CYS A 145 -12.62 -2.97 1.26
C CYS A 145 -11.71 -4.03 0.62
N ASP A 146 -10.64 -3.60 -0.05
CA ASP A 146 -9.62 -4.49 -0.60
C ASP A 146 -9.03 -5.39 0.51
N ALA A 147 -8.65 -4.83 1.66
CA ALA A 147 -8.10 -5.57 2.79
C ALA A 147 -9.05 -6.66 3.32
N VAL A 148 -10.33 -6.35 3.49
CA VAL A 148 -11.33 -7.32 3.98
C VAL A 148 -11.57 -8.43 2.96
N LEU A 149 -11.73 -8.09 1.68
CA LEU A 149 -11.92 -9.09 0.62
C LEU A 149 -10.75 -10.08 0.56
N PHE A 150 -9.52 -9.56 0.59
CA PHE A 150 -8.32 -10.39 0.62
C PHE A 150 -8.18 -11.20 1.91
N ALA A 151 -8.55 -10.63 3.06
CA ALA A 151 -8.54 -11.36 4.31
C ALA A 151 -9.53 -12.53 4.32
N GLN A 152 -10.69 -12.38 3.68
CA GLN A 152 -11.67 -13.48 3.54
C GLN A 152 -11.11 -14.62 2.69
N VAL A 153 -10.53 -14.31 1.52
CA VAL A 153 -9.88 -15.32 0.66
C VAL A 153 -8.78 -16.04 1.44
N ARG A 154 -7.98 -15.31 2.23
CA ARG A 154 -6.96 -15.92 3.08
C ARG A 154 -7.56 -16.89 4.11
N GLU A 155 -8.65 -16.51 4.77
CA GLU A 155 -9.32 -17.36 5.76
C GLU A 155 -9.97 -18.59 5.13
N GLU A 156 -10.51 -18.47 3.91
CA GLU A 156 -11.08 -19.59 3.14
C GLU A 156 -10.00 -20.61 2.73
N VAL A 157 -8.84 -20.13 2.28
CA VAL A 157 -7.74 -21.00 1.81
C VAL A 157 -6.92 -21.60 2.96
N LEU A 158 -6.60 -20.82 3.98
CA LEU A 158 -5.71 -21.26 5.08
C LEU A 158 -6.46 -21.81 6.30
N GLY A 159 -7.76 -21.57 6.38
CA GLY A 159 -8.58 -22.00 7.52
C GLY A 159 -8.18 -21.35 8.86
N GLY A 160 -8.61 -21.99 9.95
CA GLY A 160 -8.51 -21.44 11.32
C GLY A 160 -7.26 -21.84 12.11
N VAL A 161 -6.32 -22.61 11.53
CA VAL A 161 -5.09 -23.05 12.20
C VAL A 161 -3.88 -22.47 11.47
N ALA A 162 -2.85 -22.04 12.21
CA ALA A 162 -1.63 -21.48 11.61
C ALA A 162 -0.58 -22.55 11.22
N GLU A 163 -1.02 -23.80 11.05
CA GLU A 163 -0.18 -24.91 10.61
C GLU A 163 -0.26 -24.97 9.07
N ASP A 164 0.88 -24.85 8.40
CA ASP A 164 0.94 -24.69 6.94
C ASP A 164 1.70 -25.84 6.26
N THR A 165 1.17 -26.31 5.12
CA THR A 165 1.94 -27.03 4.09
C THR A 165 2.97 -26.10 3.42
N GLY A 166 3.86 -26.65 2.58
CA GLY A 166 4.85 -25.84 1.84
C GLY A 166 4.22 -24.73 1.00
N GLU A 167 3.18 -25.05 0.24
CA GLU A 167 2.43 -24.11 -0.61
C GLU A 167 1.65 -23.09 0.22
N GLN A 168 0.99 -23.54 1.30
CA GLN A 168 0.27 -22.65 2.23
C GLN A 168 1.21 -21.63 2.89
N ARG A 169 2.47 -21.99 3.18
CA ARG A 169 3.46 -21.03 3.70
C ARG A 169 3.76 -19.93 2.69
N THR A 170 3.96 -20.28 1.41
CA THR A 170 4.21 -19.30 0.35
C THR A 170 3.01 -18.38 0.17
N PHE A 171 1.80 -18.94 0.06
CA PHE A 171 0.56 -18.16 -0.03
C PHE A 171 0.36 -17.24 1.19
N ARG A 172 0.59 -17.75 2.41
CA ARG A 172 0.49 -16.97 3.65
C ARG A 172 1.49 -15.83 3.66
N ALA A 173 2.76 -16.08 3.34
CA ALA A 173 3.80 -15.07 3.31
C ALA A 173 3.45 -13.94 2.33
N TRP A 174 2.97 -14.31 1.14
CA TRP A 174 2.48 -13.38 0.13
C TRP A 174 1.34 -12.49 0.65
N HIS A 175 0.23 -13.10 1.06
CA HIS A 175 -0.94 -12.37 1.55
C HIS A 175 -0.59 -11.47 2.73
N THR A 176 0.33 -11.93 3.57
CA THR A 176 0.80 -11.19 4.73
C THR A 176 1.53 -9.91 4.31
N GLY A 177 2.43 -9.97 3.32
CA GLY A 177 3.12 -8.80 2.78
C GLY A 177 2.14 -7.76 2.23
N MET A 178 1.33 -8.18 1.24
CA MET A 178 0.35 -7.31 0.57
C MET A 178 -0.64 -6.66 1.55
N LEU A 179 -1.25 -7.43 2.45
CA LEU A 179 -2.20 -6.89 3.43
C LEU A 179 -1.53 -5.94 4.43
N THR A 180 -0.25 -6.18 4.77
CA THR A 180 0.49 -5.26 5.64
C THR A 180 0.73 -3.93 4.95
N GLU A 181 1.07 -3.91 3.66
CA GLU A 181 1.22 -2.67 2.88
C GLU A 181 -0.09 -1.90 2.78
N ILE A 182 -1.22 -2.59 2.55
CA ILE A 182 -2.54 -1.97 2.51
C ILE A 182 -2.88 -1.33 3.86
N ASP A 183 -2.72 -2.06 4.97
CA ASP A 183 -2.97 -1.52 6.31
C ASP A 183 -2.02 -0.37 6.66
N ALA A 184 -0.74 -0.47 6.26
CA ALA A 184 0.24 0.60 6.41
C ALA A 184 -0.20 1.86 5.68
N MET A 185 -0.64 1.74 4.42
CA MET A 185 -1.15 2.88 3.65
C MET A 185 -2.37 3.51 4.31
N ILE A 186 -3.35 2.70 4.76
CA ILE A 186 -4.52 3.20 5.49
C ILE A 186 -4.09 4.01 6.73
N GLY A 187 -3.11 3.49 7.48
CA GLY A 187 -2.50 4.13 8.64
C GLY A 187 -1.81 5.45 8.30
N LEU A 188 -0.86 5.42 7.37
CA LEU A 188 -0.01 6.54 6.96
C LEU A 188 -0.81 7.69 6.36
N LEU A 189 -1.93 7.41 5.69
CA LEU A 189 -2.85 8.44 5.18
C LEU A 189 -3.40 9.36 6.30
N GLU A 190 -3.21 9.04 7.60
CA GLU A 190 -3.56 9.96 8.69
C GLU A 190 -2.70 11.22 8.64
N ALA A 191 -1.43 11.10 8.23
CA ALA A 191 -0.56 12.25 8.04
C ALA A 191 -1.16 13.22 7.02
N THR A 192 -1.54 12.71 5.85
CA THR A 192 -2.19 13.49 4.78
C THR A 192 -3.56 14.01 5.18
N ARG A 193 -4.34 13.22 5.93
CA ARG A 193 -5.63 13.68 6.42
C ARG A 193 -5.48 14.87 7.35
N ARG A 194 -4.48 14.89 8.23
CA ARG A 194 -4.30 15.94 9.25
C ARG A 194 -3.62 17.16 8.66
N ASP A 195 -2.62 16.94 7.83
CA ASP A 195 -1.81 17.95 7.15
C ASP A 195 -1.81 17.67 5.64
N PRO A 196 -2.70 18.31 4.86
CA PRO A 196 -2.76 18.13 3.41
C PRO A 196 -1.51 18.57 2.65
N ALA A 197 -0.57 19.27 3.29
CA ALA A 197 0.73 19.54 2.68
C ALA A 197 1.65 18.30 2.68
N VAL A 198 1.40 17.34 3.58
CA VAL A 198 2.09 16.05 3.67
C VAL A 198 1.31 14.99 2.89
N LEU A 199 1.89 14.51 1.79
CA LEU A 199 1.31 13.47 0.96
C LEU A 199 2.03 12.14 1.19
N VAL A 200 1.27 11.05 1.23
CA VAL A 200 1.80 9.68 1.23
C VAL A 200 1.44 9.05 -0.10
N LEU A 201 2.45 8.50 -0.78
CA LEU A 201 2.32 7.85 -2.09
C LEU A 201 2.92 6.45 -2.01
N PRO A 202 2.38 5.45 -2.71
CA PRO A 202 3.07 4.18 -2.87
C PRO A 202 4.37 4.41 -3.67
N ALA A 203 5.43 3.71 -3.28
CA ALA A 203 6.72 3.83 -3.92
C ALA A 203 6.71 3.13 -5.30
N PRO A 204 7.03 3.83 -6.40
CA PRO A 204 7.21 3.20 -7.70
C PRO A 204 8.39 2.21 -7.71
N PRO A 205 8.48 1.31 -8.71
CA PRO A 205 9.51 0.26 -8.76
C PRO A 205 10.97 0.75 -8.59
N GLN A 206 11.29 1.96 -9.08
CA GLN A 206 12.58 2.61 -8.89
C GLN A 206 12.98 2.78 -7.41
N PHE A 207 11.98 3.04 -6.56
CA PHE A 207 12.14 3.34 -5.14
C PHE A 207 12.05 2.08 -4.27
N GLU A 208 11.34 1.05 -4.73
CA GLU A 208 11.12 -0.19 -3.98
C GLU A 208 12.25 -1.21 -4.16
N ARG A 209 12.75 -1.39 -5.39
CA ARG A 209 13.59 -2.56 -5.74
C ARG A 209 15.03 -2.24 -6.08
N ARG A 210 15.34 -0.97 -6.37
CA ARG A 210 16.60 -0.58 -7.04
C ARG A 210 17.48 0.38 -6.23
N ALA A 211 17.08 0.73 -5.01
CA ALA A 211 17.76 1.70 -4.15
C ALA A 211 18.56 1.07 -3.00
N GLY A 212 18.62 -0.27 -2.93
CA GLY A 212 19.36 -1.00 -1.89
C GLY A 212 18.93 -0.61 -0.48
N ALA A 213 19.85 -0.02 0.28
CA ALA A 213 19.59 0.44 1.66
C ALA A 213 18.55 1.58 1.75
N ALA A 214 18.27 2.26 0.64
CA ALA A 214 17.25 3.30 0.54
C ALA A 214 15.94 2.77 -0.08
N ASN A 215 15.70 1.47 -0.11
CA ASN A 215 14.42 0.93 -0.58
C ASN A 215 13.26 1.36 0.33
N ALA A 216 12.15 1.76 -0.30
CA ALA A 216 10.92 2.17 0.39
C ALA A 216 9.70 1.57 -0.30
N ASP A 217 8.67 1.23 0.49
CA ASP A 217 7.37 0.77 -0.04
C ASP A 217 6.39 1.96 -0.18
N MET A 218 6.60 3.02 0.61
CA MET A 218 5.83 4.26 0.56
C MET A 218 6.77 5.46 0.62
N ILE A 219 6.42 6.53 -0.07
CA ILE A 219 7.12 7.82 -0.04
C ILE A 219 6.25 8.85 0.64
N VAL A 220 6.83 9.56 1.60
CA VAL A 220 6.19 10.70 2.29
C VAL A 220 6.80 11.98 1.74
N VAL A 221 5.98 12.89 1.24
CA VAL A 221 6.39 14.16 0.65
C VAL A 221 5.71 15.31 1.36
N HIS A 222 6.47 16.32 1.77
CA HIS A 222 5.93 17.60 2.18
C HIS A 222 6.05 18.61 1.03
N ARG A 223 4.93 18.98 0.42
CA ARG A 223 4.88 19.87 -0.75
C ARG A 223 5.46 21.25 -0.48
N GLY A 224 5.04 21.89 0.62
CA GLY A 224 5.48 23.25 0.97
C GLY A 224 6.96 23.35 1.35
N LEU A 225 7.48 22.39 2.11
CA LEU A 225 8.89 22.35 2.53
C LEU A 225 9.84 21.74 1.48
N ARG A 226 9.29 21.22 0.37
CA ARG A 226 9.99 20.35 -0.59
C ARG A 226 10.87 19.33 0.10
N ALA A 227 10.29 18.58 1.03
CA ALA A 227 10.95 17.52 1.77
C ALA A 227 10.37 16.16 1.41
N ALA A 228 11.21 15.13 1.45
CA ALA A 228 10.79 13.75 1.24
C ALA A 228 11.48 12.79 2.23
N GLY A 229 10.89 11.60 2.36
CA GLY A 229 11.44 10.48 3.12
C GLY A 229 10.74 9.17 2.76
N GLY A 230 11.46 8.05 2.88
CA GLY A 230 10.93 6.72 2.59
C GLY A 230 10.37 6.05 3.84
N VAL A 231 9.35 5.21 3.65
CA VAL A 231 8.84 4.29 4.67
C VAL A 231 8.91 2.88 4.10
N GLN A 232 9.64 2.00 4.78
CA GLN A 232 9.67 0.57 4.48
C GLN A 232 8.75 -0.15 5.46
N VAL A 233 7.82 -0.92 4.92
CA VAL A 233 6.85 -1.74 5.62
C VAL A 233 7.38 -3.17 5.70
N LYS A 234 7.28 -3.78 6.89
CA LYS A 234 7.55 -5.21 7.10
C LYS A 234 6.44 -5.81 7.93
N ALA A 235 6.01 -7.02 7.58
CA ALA A 235 4.95 -7.72 8.31
C ALA A 235 5.31 -8.02 9.77
N SER A 236 6.60 -8.28 10.06
CA SER A 236 7.09 -8.48 11.42
C SER A 236 8.60 -8.27 11.54
N ARG A 237 9.04 -7.95 12.76
CA ARG A 237 10.44 -7.78 13.21
C ARG A 237 11.27 -9.08 13.17
N SER A 238 11.50 -9.67 12.00
CA SER A 238 12.75 -10.42 11.82
C SER A 238 13.89 -9.40 11.72
N TRP A 239 14.46 -9.08 12.89
CA TRP A 239 15.51 -8.06 13.13
C TRP A 239 16.77 -8.19 12.27
N GLU A 240 16.91 -9.28 11.52
CA GLU A 240 18.04 -9.55 10.64
C GLU A 240 18.10 -8.59 9.44
N GLN A 241 16.97 -7.99 9.03
CA GLN A 241 16.92 -7.14 7.83
C GLN A 241 16.90 -5.63 8.11
N ALA A 242 16.59 -5.19 9.34
CA ALA A 242 16.51 -3.76 9.64
C ALA A 242 17.86 -3.04 9.53
N ALA A 243 18.96 -3.75 9.79
CA ALA A 243 20.32 -3.22 9.67
C ALA A 243 20.76 -2.96 8.20
N HIS A 244 20.03 -3.51 7.22
CA HIS A 244 20.31 -3.26 5.80
C HIS A 244 19.83 -1.86 5.36
N TYR A 245 18.81 -1.31 6.02
CA TYR A 245 18.21 -0.04 5.64
C TYR A 245 18.96 1.13 6.28
N ASP A 246 19.17 2.19 5.50
CA ASP A 246 19.77 3.41 6.01
C ASP A 246 18.70 4.22 6.77
N PRO A 247 18.86 4.41 8.09
CA PRO A 247 17.87 5.11 8.91
C PRO A 247 17.75 6.61 8.58
N GLU A 248 18.72 7.19 7.85
CA GLU A 248 18.63 8.58 7.37
C GLU A 248 17.57 8.73 6.27
N TRP A 249 17.40 7.70 5.44
CA TRP A 249 16.50 7.70 4.28
C TRP A 249 15.18 7.02 4.59
N ILE A 250 15.22 5.95 5.39
CA ILE A 250 14.12 5.02 5.58
C ILE A 250 13.63 5.01 7.02
N THR A 251 12.31 5.16 7.17
CA THR A 251 11.60 4.89 8.42
C THR A 251 10.94 3.52 8.36
N MET A 252 11.30 2.64 9.29
CA MET A 252 10.70 1.31 9.36
C MET A 252 9.29 1.35 9.98
N LEU A 253 8.33 0.72 9.32
CA LEU A 253 6.99 0.46 9.80
C LEU A 253 6.79 -1.06 9.96
N ASP A 254 6.37 -1.51 11.13
CA ASP A 254 6.25 -2.92 11.48
C ASP A 254 4.77 -3.28 11.67
N GLY A 255 4.33 -4.34 10.99
CA GLY A 255 2.95 -4.80 11.04
C GLY A 255 2.51 -5.27 12.43
N THR A 256 3.39 -5.94 13.17
CA THR A 256 3.08 -6.46 14.51
C THR A 256 3.02 -5.34 15.55
N ILE A 257 3.95 -4.38 15.50
CA ILE A 257 4.13 -3.37 16.56
C ILE A 257 3.37 -2.08 16.23
N HIS A 258 3.56 -1.54 15.04
CA HIS A 258 3.00 -0.23 14.70
C HIS A 258 1.55 -0.35 14.19
N LEU A 259 1.23 -1.42 13.47
CA LEU A 259 -0.13 -1.68 12.98
C LEU A 259 -0.94 -2.58 13.93
N GLN A 260 -0.28 -3.21 14.90
CA GLN A 260 -0.92 -4.16 15.82
C GLN A 260 -1.70 -5.27 15.08
N ASN A 261 -1.19 -5.68 13.92
CA ASN A 261 -1.74 -6.74 13.09
C ASN A 261 -1.39 -8.11 13.70
N VAL A 262 -1.92 -8.39 14.88
CA VAL A 262 -1.61 -9.60 15.65
C VAL A 262 -2.90 -10.25 16.14
N ARG A 263 -2.98 -11.57 15.98
CA ARG A 263 -4.08 -12.39 16.51
C ARG A 263 -3.52 -13.56 17.30
N ALA A 264 -4.12 -13.88 18.44
CA ALA A 264 -3.79 -15.10 19.17
C ALA A 264 -4.46 -16.31 18.50
N MET A 265 -3.68 -17.17 17.85
CA MET A 265 -4.17 -18.34 17.12
C MET A 265 -3.47 -19.62 17.54
N ARG A 266 -4.16 -20.74 17.32
CA ARG A 266 -3.57 -22.07 17.49
C ARG A 266 -2.58 -22.32 16.34
N THR A 267 -1.33 -22.65 16.68
CA THR A 267 -0.25 -22.86 15.70
C THR A 267 -0.02 -24.33 15.33
N SER A 268 -0.68 -25.26 16.03
CA SER A 268 -0.63 -26.68 15.72
C SER A 268 -1.96 -27.33 16.05
N THR A 269 -2.43 -28.23 15.19
CA THR A 269 -3.60 -29.07 15.47
C THR A 269 -3.43 -29.94 16.71
N ARG A 270 -2.20 -30.24 17.12
CA ARG A 270 -1.85 -31.13 18.24
C ARG A 270 -1.83 -30.45 19.61
N HIS A 271 -1.77 -29.12 19.66
CA HIS A 271 -1.65 -28.36 20.91
C HIS A 271 -2.77 -27.33 21.03
N ALA A 272 -3.32 -27.13 22.22
CA ALA A 272 -4.37 -26.12 22.45
C ALA A 272 -3.81 -24.68 22.58
N ASP A 273 -2.50 -24.55 22.77
CA ASP A 273 -1.84 -23.27 23.02
C ASP A 273 -2.06 -22.29 21.86
N ARG A 274 -2.41 -21.06 22.22
CA ARG A 274 -2.53 -19.95 21.30
C ARG A 274 -1.29 -19.08 21.37
N ARG A 275 -0.74 -18.73 20.22
CA ARG A 275 0.41 -17.83 20.11
C ARG A 275 0.03 -16.60 19.28
N PRO A 276 0.65 -15.43 19.55
CA PRO A 276 0.49 -14.28 18.69
C PRO A 276 1.06 -14.59 17.30
N VAL A 277 0.24 -14.40 16.27
CA VAL A 277 0.65 -14.52 14.85
C VAL A 277 0.32 -13.25 14.11
N SER A 278 1.12 -12.92 13.10
CA SER A 278 0.82 -11.80 12.20
C SER A 278 -0.52 -12.04 11.50
N TRP A 279 -1.39 -11.05 11.57
CA TRP A 279 -2.76 -11.11 11.08
C TRP A 279 -3.13 -9.78 10.41
N PRO A 280 -2.52 -9.44 9.27
CA PRO A 280 -2.82 -8.20 8.57
C PRO A 280 -4.21 -8.23 7.93
N GLY A 281 -4.74 -7.04 7.66
CA GLY A 281 -6.14 -6.76 7.31
C GLY A 281 -6.96 -6.18 8.48
N LEU A 282 -6.39 -6.11 9.69
CA LEU A 282 -7.12 -5.66 10.88
C LEU A 282 -7.34 -4.16 10.90
N VAL A 283 -6.38 -3.35 10.42
CA VAL A 283 -6.55 -1.89 10.38
C VAL A 283 -7.71 -1.54 9.46
N GLY A 284 -7.75 -2.12 8.25
CA GLY A 284 -8.86 -1.95 7.31
C GLY A 284 -10.20 -2.47 7.87
N ALA A 285 -10.22 -3.66 8.47
CA ALA A 285 -11.44 -4.22 9.05
C ALA A 285 -12.00 -3.34 10.19
N ASN A 286 -11.14 -2.89 11.11
CA ASN A 286 -11.52 -1.98 12.18
C ASN A 286 -12.01 -0.63 11.65
N TYR A 287 -11.40 -0.12 10.59
CA TYR A 287 -11.80 1.12 9.95
C TYR A 287 -13.21 1.00 9.37
N LEU A 288 -13.51 -0.05 8.59
CA LEU A 288 -14.85 -0.28 8.03
C LEU A 288 -15.91 -0.48 9.11
N ARG A 289 -15.56 -1.22 10.18
CA ARG A 289 -16.46 -1.47 11.32
C ARG A 289 -16.94 -0.15 11.94
N THR A 290 -16.05 0.82 12.12
CA THR A 290 -16.30 2.08 12.83
C THR A 290 -16.92 3.16 11.95
N LEU A 291 -17.04 2.96 10.63
CA LEU A 291 -17.63 3.96 9.74
C LEU A 291 -19.08 4.32 10.13
N PRO A 292 -19.41 5.62 10.21
CA PRO A 292 -20.77 6.05 10.47
C PRO A 292 -21.69 5.63 9.32
N ALA A 293 -22.83 5.02 9.65
CA ALA A 293 -23.79 4.52 8.66
C ALA A 293 -24.38 5.64 7.77
N ARG A 294 -24.36 6.90 8.23
CA ARG A 294 -24.93 8.06 7.53
C ARG A 294 -23.99 8.71 6.49
N GLY A 295 -22.78 8.19 6.28
CA GLY A 295 -21.81 8.74 5.31
C GLY A 295 -21.46 7.80 4.15
N VAL A 296 -22.22 6.72 4.00
CA VAL A 296 -21.89 5.57 3.14
C VAL A 296 -22.07 5.87 1.66
N ASP A 297 -23.16 6.53 1.28
CA ASP A 297 -23.53 6.74 -0.13
C ASP A 297 -22.60 7.72 -0.86
N ARG A 298 -21.81 8.52 -0.13
CA ARG A 298 -20.88 9.50 -0.72
C ARG A 298 -19.53 8.92 -1.13
N ARG A 299 -19.29 7.63 -0.87
CA ARG A 299 -17.95 7.02 -0.98
C ARG A 299 -17.80 6.02 -2.13
N GLY A 300 -18.66 6.12 -3.14
CA GLY A 300 -18.52 5.40 -4.40
C GLY A 300 -18.95 3.92 -4.39
N LEU A 301 -19.41 3.39 -3.25
CA LEU A 301 -19.90 2.01 -3.14
C LEU A 301 -21.42 1.95 -2.91
N PRO A 302 -22.14 1.02 -3.55
CA PRO A 302 -23.53 0.75 -3.22
C PRO A 302 -23.69 0.39 -1.74
N ARG A 303 -24.70 0.98 -1.07
CA ARG A 303 -24.97 0.76 0.36
C ARG A 303 -25.02 -0.72 0.76
N ARG A 304 -25.63 -1.58 -0.08
CA ARG A 304 -25.72 -3.02 0.15
C ARG A 304 -24.34 -3.67 0.23
N GLN A 305 -23.46 -3.34 -0.71
CA GLN A 305 -22.10 -3.87 -0.76
C GLN A 305 -21.29 -3.42 0.47
N LEU A 306 -21.39 -2.15 0.85
CA LEU A 306 -20.69 -1.70 2.06
C LEU A 306 -21.23 -2.39 3.32
N LEU A 307 -22.54 -2.60 3.44
CA LEU A 307 -23.09 -3.34 4.58
C LEU A 307 -22.56 -4.77 4.64
N GLN A 308 -22.49 -5.48 3.51
CA GLN A 308 -21.88 -6.81 3.42
C GLN A 308 -20.42 -6.79 3.89
N LEU A 309 -19.62 -5.85 3.38
CA LEU A 309 -18.22 -5.69 3.77
C LEU A 309 -18.05 -5.32 5.25
N ARG A 310 -18.98 -4.55 5.83
CA ARG A 310 -18.98 -4.26 7.27
C ARG A 310 -19.27 -5.50 8.11
N PHE A 311 -20.14 -6.39 7.64
CA PHE A 311 -20.37 -7.67 8.33
C PHE A 311 -19.14 -8.56 8.24
N ALA A 312 -18.51 -8.66 7.07
CA ALA A 312 -17.25 -9.38 6.90
C ALA A 312 -16.14 -8.81 7.78
N ALA A 313 -15.99 -7.48 7.83
CA ALA A 313 -15.02 -6.79 8.68
C ALA A 313 -15.22 -7.10 10.17
N ARG A 314 -16.49 -7.13 10.64
CA ARG A 314 -16.82 -7.51 12.02
C ARG A 314 -16.46 -8.96 12.32
N HIS A 315 -16.63 -9.85 11.36
CA HIS A 315 -16.23 -11.25 11.50
C HIS A 315 -14.71 -11.38 11.57
N HIS A 316 -13.99 -10.73 10.65
CA HIS A 316 -12.54 -10.78 10.59
C HIS A 316 -11.88 -10.22 11.86
N ALA A 317 -12.38 -9.08 12.37
CA ALA A 317 -11.91 -8.45 13.61
C ALA A 317 -12.61 -8.97 14.88
N ALA A 318 -13.37 -10.08 14.80
CA ALA A 318 -14.16 -10.56 15.93
C ALA A 318 -13.28 -10.95 17.12
N GLY A 319 -13.64 -10.45 18.31
CA GLY A 319 -12.92 -10.72 19.56
C GLY A 319 -11.59 -9.98 19.71
N LEU A 320 -11.28 -9.03 18.82
CA LEU A 320 -10.09 -8.18 18.89
C LEU A 320 -10.48 -6.75 19.31
N ALA A 321 -9.63 -6.16 20.15
CA ALA A 321 -9.75 -4.76 20.54
C ALA A 321 -9.51 -3.86 19.31
N ASP A 322 -10.23 -2.74 19.27
CA ASP A 322 -10.02 -1.73 18.24
C ASP A 322 -8.85 -0.84 18.64
N HIS A 323 -7.78 -0.90 17.86
CA HIS A 323 -6.57 -0.12 18.10
C HIS A 323 -6.35 0.95 17.02
N ASN A 324 -7.33 1.21 16.16
CA ASN A 324 -7.11 2.07 15.01
C ASN A 324 -6.68 3.49 15.42
N ASP A 325 -7.23 4.08 16.48
CA ASP A 325 -6.81 5.41 16.91
C ASP A 325 -5.32 5.47 17.31
N GLU A 326 -4.80 4.41 17.91
CA GLU A 326 -3.39 4.28 18.25
C GLU A 326 -2.54 4.05 16.99
N VAL A 327 -2.97 3.15 16.11
CA VAL A 327 -2.31 2.86 14.83
C VAL A 327 -2.21 4.12 13.96
N MET A 328 -3.30 4.87 13.80
CA MET A 328 -3.32 6.11 13.02
C MET A 328 -2.36 7.16 13.60
N ARG A 329 -2.33 7.30 14.93
CA ARG A 329 -1.43 8.22 15.62
C ARG A 329 0.04 7.83 15.42
N THR A 330 0.35 6.54 15.58
CA THR A 330 1.69 5.99 15.40
C THR A 330 2.15 6.15 13.96
N CYS A 331 1.33 5.76 12.97
CA CYS A 331 1.66 5.90 11.55
C CYS A 331 1.86 7.36 11.14
N ARG A 332 1.04 8.28 11.63
CA ARG A 332 1.28 9.73 11.44
C ARG A 332 2.63 10.14 12.01
N GLY A 333 2.96 9.70 13.23
CA GLY A 333 4.26 9.97 13.85
C GLY A 333 5.43 9.48 13.01
N LEU A 334 5.34 8.27 12.46
CA LEU A 334 6.35 7.68 11.57
C LEU A 334 6.48 8.45 10.25
N ALA A 335 5.36 8.83 9.62
CA ALA A 335 5.39 9.63 8.39
C ALA A 335 6.08 10.99 8.60
N LEU A 336 5.76 11.67 9.70
CA LEU A 336 6.41 12.94 10.06
C LEU A 336 7.88 12.76 10.45
N ALA A 337 8.24 11.62 11.05
CA ALA A 337 9.63 11.28 11.35
C ALA A 337 10.43 11.07 10.05
N ALA A 338 9.86 10.41 9.04
CA ALA A 338 10.50 10.21 7.74
C ALA A 338 10.92 11.54 7.09
N LEU A 339 10.07 12.58 7.20
CA LEU A 339 10.39 13.91 6.68
C LEU A 339 11.52 14.62 7.45
N ARG A 340 11.65 14.38 8.76
CA ARG A 340 12.61 15.06 9.63
C ARG A 340 14.05 14.54 9.53
N ARG A 341 14.25 13.26 9.17
CA ARG A 341 15.55 12.59 9.33
C ARG A 341 16.68 13.11 8.44
N GLY A 342 16.39 13.58 7.23
CA GLY A 342 17.42 14.30 6.42
C GLY A 342 17.45 15.82 6.60
N GLY A 343 16.94 16.37 7.71
CA GLY A 343 16.96 17.80 7.99
C GLY A 343 17.77 18.08 9.25
N ALA A 344 19.04 18.45 9.11
CA ALA A 344 19.80 18.97 10.24
C ALA A 344 19.09 20.22 10.82
N ARG A 345 18.61 20.09 12.07
CA ARG A 345 18.46 21.16 13.07
C ARG A 345 17.75 22.45 12.62
N THR A 346 16.47 22.38 12.28
CA THR A 346 15.60 23.54 12.51
C THR A 346 14.36 23.08 13.27
N PRO A 347 14.13 23.53 14.51
CA PRO A 347 12.95 23.14 15.27
C PRO A 347 11.72 23.71 14.56
N VAL A 348 10.97 22.85 13.89
CA VAL A 348 9.60 23.16 13.48
C VAL A 348 8.79 23.24 14.77
N GLN A 349 8.41 24.46 15.16
CA GLN A 349 7.41 24.67 16.20
C GLN A 349 6.10 24.03 15.71
N VAL A 350 5.77 22.89 16.32
CA VAL A 350 4.42 22.31 16.19
C VAL A 350 3.55 23.21 17.05
N SER A 351 2.80 24.12 16.42
CA SER A 351 1.74 24.83 17.12
C SER A 351 0.65 23.82 17.46
N ASP A 352 0.55 23.45 18.73
CA ASP A 352 -0.62 22.77 19.26
C ASP A 352 -1.80 23.75 19.15
N GLY A 353 -2.53 23.64 18.04
CA GLY A 353 -3.81 24.29 17.85
C GLY A 353 -4.85 23.60 18.73
N ALA A 354 -4.90 24.00 20.01
CA ALA A 354 -6.05 23.79 20.86
C ALA A 354 -7.10 24.87 20.53
N ALA A 355 -8.27 24.42 20.09
CA ALA A 355 -9.55 25.11 20.27
C ALA A 355 -10.62 24.05 20.52
#